data_AF-A0AAV0URQ3-F1
#
_entry.id   AF-A0AAV0URQ3-F1
#
_cell.length_a   1.000
_cell.length_b   1.000
_cell.length_c   1.000
_cell.angle_alpha   90.00
_cell.angle_beta   90.00
_cell.angle_gamma   90.00
#
_symmetry.space_group_name_H-M   'P 1'
#
loop_
_entity.id
_entity.type
_entity.pdbx_description
1 polymer ?
#
loop_
_entity_poly.entity_id
_entity_poly.type
_entity_poly.pdbx_seq_one_letter_code
_entity_poly.pdbx_strand_id
1 'polypeptide(L)'
;MATAPSVLQKKRQRQSTIHHGHKMVSQEHVQYLKEELDDAKTTATMLSVLEALAKLFVSLEMLEKTRIGVALTRLFRRAEDAEVQCRAQKLLKQWKARARTAMRRRVRRVETYGRNYAD
;
A
#
# COMPACT_ATOMS: atom_id res chain seq x y z
N MET A 1 -25.21 -8.39 -50.04
CA MET A 1 -23.81 -8.06 -49.69
C MET A 1 -23.80 -7.67 -48.22
N ALA A 2 -23.41 -8.60 -47.34
CA ALA A 2 -23.50 -8.43 -45.89
C ALA A 2 -22.27 -7.68 -45.37
N THR A 3 -22.49 -6.52 -44.75
CA THR A 3 -21.48 -5.71 -44.07
C THR A 3 -20.95 -6.45 -42.85
N ALA A 4 -19.65 -6.76 -42.84
CA ALA A 4 -18.97 -7.38 -41.72
C ALA A 4 -18.95 -6.44 -40.50
N PRO A 5 -19.35 -6.89 -39.29
CA PRO A 5 -19.24 -6.08 -38.09
C PRO A 5 -17.78 -5.98 -37.64
N SER A 6 -17.37 -4.75 -37.31
CA SER A 6 -16.00 -4.34 -37.01
C SER A 6 -15.36 -5.13 -35.86
N VAL A 7 -14.11 -5.54 -36.05
CA VAL A 7 -13.25 -6.25 -35.09
C VAL A 7 -12.82 -5.36 -33.89
N LEU A 8 -13.23 -4.08 -33.86
CA LEU A 8 -12.71 -3.08 -32.92
C LEU A 8 -13.41 -3.03 -31.55
N GLN A 9 -14.55 -3.70 -31.37
CA GLN A 9 -15.31 -3.58 -30.11
C GLN A 9 -14.91 -4.58 -29.00
N LYS A 10 -14.03 -5.56 -29.28
CA LYS A 10 -13.65 -6.62 -28.32
C LYS A 10 -12.60 -6.24 -27.28
N LYS A 11 -12.44 -4.94 -26.98
CA LYS A 11 -11.38 -4.42 -26.11
C LYS A 11 -11.88 -3.61 -24.92
N ARG A 12 -13.07 -3.89 -24.38
CA ARG A 12 -13.57 -3.19 -23.19
C ARG A 12 -14.27 -4.14 -22.23
N GLN A 13 -13.52 -4.49 -21.19
CA GLN A 13 -13.92 -4.97 -19.85
C GLN A 13 -13.04 -6.15 -19.43
N ARG A 14 -11.74 -5.88 -19.28
CA ARG A 14 -10.97 -6.66 -18.30
C ARG A 14 -11.38 -6.12 -16.94
N GLN A 15 -12.39 -6.74 -16.32
CA GLN A 15 -12.68 -6.55 -14.91
C GLN A 15 -11.36 -6.67 -14.15
N SER A 16 -11.00 -5.63 -13.39
CA SER A 16 -9.87 -5.73 -12.48
C SER A 16 -10.29 -6.68 -11.35
N THR A 17 -9.85 -7.94 -11.42
CA THR A 17 -10.04 -8.90 -10.34
C THR A 17 -9.53 -8.28 -9.04
N ILE A 18 -10.42 -8.04 -8.09
CA ILE A 18 -10.06 -7.58 -6.76
C ILE A 18 -9.44 -8.78 -6.05
N HIS A 19 -8.13 -8.95 -6.21
CA HIS A 19 -7.39 -10.08 -5.62
C HIS A 19 -7.41 -10.09 -4.06
N HIS A 20 -7.90 -9.02 -3.41
CA HIS A 20 -7.79 -8.81 -1.97
C HIS A 20 -9.10 -8.28 -1.37
N GLY A 21 -10.25 -8.90 -1.70
CA GLY A 21 -11.57 -8.49 -1.21
C GLY A 21 -11.77 -8.59 0.31
N HIS A 22 -10.91 -9.34 1.02
CA HIS A 22 -11.06 -9.63 2.46
C HIS A 22 -10.08 -8.90 3.39
N LYS A 23 -9.19 -8.04 2.88
CA LYS A 23 -8.23 -7.27 3.70
C LYS A 23 -8.49 -5.76 3.62
N MET A 24 -9.73 -5.35 3.87
CA MET A 24 -10.00 -3.95 4.20
C MET A 24 -9.50 -3.70 5.62
N VAL A 25 -8.33 -3.09 5.73
CA VAL A 25 -7.82 -2.60 7.01
C VAL A 25 -8.46 -1.24 7.26
N SER A 26 -9.09 -1.05 8.42
CA SER A 26 -9.67 0.26 8.77
C SER A 26 -8.57 1.30 8.96
N GLN A 27 -8.86 2.53 8.56
CA GLN A 27 -7.93 3.64 8.72
C GLN A 27 -7.58 3.87 10.19
N GLU A 28 -8.58 3.77 11.05
CA GLU A 28 -8.46 3.92 12.51
C GLU A 28 -7.49 2.90 13.10
N HIS A 29 -7.55 1.64 12.67
CA HIS A 29 -6.67 0.60 13.21
C HIS A 29 -5.21 0.85 12.83
N VAL A 30 -4.94 1.32 11.60
CA VAL A 30 -3.57 1.69 11.19
C VAL A 30 -3.10 2.94 11.93
N GLN A 31 -3.99 3.90 12.19
CA GLN A 31 -3.67 5.09 12.96
C GLN A 31 -3.33 4.75 14.41
N TYR A 32 -4.12 3.87 15.04
CA TYR A 32 -3.85 3.34 16.39
C TYR A 32 -2.48 2.67 16.45
N LEU A 33 -2.17 1.76 15.52
CA LEU A 33 -0.87 1.09 15.49
C LEU A 33 0.30 2.05 15.23
N LYS A 34 0.06 3.13 14.49
CA LYS A 34 1.06 4.18 14.28
C LYS A 34 1.34 4.94 15.57
N GLU A 35 0.30 5.28 16.34
CA GLU A 35 0.44 5.95 17.64
C GLU A 35 1.16 5.04 18.65
N GLU A 36 0.75 3.78 18.76
CA GLU A 36 1.45 2.77 19.55
C GLU A 36 2.93 2.60 19.15
N LEU A 37 3.25 2.69 17.85
CA LEU A 37 4.62 2.60 17.36
C LEU A 37 5.47 3.83 17.74
N ASP A 38 4.87 5.01 17.72
CA ASP A 38 5.53 6.25 18.12
C ASP A 38 5.75 6.26 19.65
N ASP A 39 4.79 5.76 20.43
CA ASP A 39 4.83 5.72 21.89
C ASP A 39 5.61 4.53 22.46
N ALA A 40 5.89 3.50 21.65
CA ALA A 40 6.65 2.34 22.06
C ALA A 40 8.05 2.75 22.58
N LYS A 41 8.31 2.41 23.84
CA LYS A 41 9.61 2.64 24.51
C LYS A 41 10.42 1.36 24.70
N THR A 42 9.75 0.20 24.76
CA THR A 42 10.40 -1.09 25.02
C THR A 42 10.55 -1.89 23.73
N THR A 43 11.62 -2.65 23.60
CA THR A 43 11.85 -3.52 22.44
C THR A 43 10.69 -4.49 22.22
N ALA A 44 10.12 -5.05 23.29
CA ALA A 44 8.98 -5.97 23.22
C ALA A 44 7.72 -5.31 22.62
N THR A 45 7.40 -4.07 23.01
CA THR A 45 6.26 -3.34 22.44
C THR A 45 6.50 -3.00 20.98
N MET A 46 7.71 -2.55 20.62
CA MET A 46 8.10 -2.30 19.23
C MET A 46 7.93 -3.55 18.36
N LEU A 47 8.41 -4.71 18.82
CA LEU A 47 8.30 -5.97 18.10
C LEU A 47 6.84 -6.43 17.93
N SER A 48 6.02 -6.30 18.97
CA SER A 48 4.58 -6.62 18.94
C SER A 48 3.85 -5.79 17.88
N VAL A 49 4.06 -4.46 17.89
CA VAL A 49 3.44 -3.56 16.91
C VAL A 49 3.94 -3.83 15.49
N LEU A 50 5.23 -4.11 15.31
CA LEU A 50 5.78 -4.51 14.01
C LEU A 50 5.16 -5.81 13.49
N GLU A 51 4.89 -6.77 14.36
CA GLU A 51 4.23 -8.02 13.98
C GLU A 51 2.76 -7.80 13.59
N ALA A 52 2.04 -6.97 14.34
CA ALA A 52 0.68 -6.57 13.98
C ALA A 52 0.66 -5.90 12.60
N LEU A 53 1.57 -4.96 12.35
CA LEU A 53 1.70 -4.27 11.07
C LEU A 53 2.08 -5.18 9.91
N ALA A 54 2.80 -6.27 10.16
CA ALA A 54 3.17 -7.24 9.13
C ALA A 54 1.97 -8.06 8.63
N LYS A 55 0.95 -8.29 9.48
CA LYS A 55 -0.26 -9.04 9.13
C LYS A 55 -1.21 -8.20 8.26
N LEU A 56 -1.14 -6.87 8.40
CA LEU A 56 -2.00 -5.92 7.73
C LEU A 56 -1.60 -5.66 6.27
N PHE A 57 -2.62 -5.52 5.42
CA PHE A 57 -2.42 -5.03 4.06
C PHE A 57 -2.49 -3.50 4.04
N VAL A 58 -1.34 -2.84 4.10
CA VAL A 58 -1.25 -1.38 3.97
C VAL A 58 -1.18 -1.01 2.48
N SER A 59 -2.24 -0.37 1.97
CA SER A 59 -2.33 0.13 0.60
C SER A 59 -1.56 1.45 0.41
N LEU A 60 -1.39 1.89 -0.85
CA LEU A 60 -0.79 3.22 -1.13
C LEU A 60 -1.58 4.35 -0.46
N GLU A 61 -2.92 4.33 -0.57
CA GLU A 61 -3.78 5.34 0.04
C GLU A 61 -3.64 5.36 1.57
N MET A 62 -3.52 4.18 2.19
CA MET A 62 -3.31 4.06 3.62
C MET A 62 -1.96 4.66 4.06
N LEU A 63 -0.90 4.42 3.30
CA LEU A 63 0.42 5.02 3.55
C LEU A 63 0.36 6.55 3.43
N GLU A 64 -0.35 7.07 2.43
CA GLU A 64 -0.51 8.51 2.20
C GLU A 64 -1.33 9.19 3.32
N LYS A 65 -2.46 8.58 3.71
CA LYS A 65 -3.37 9.14 4.72
C LYS A 65 -2.80 9.09 6.15
N THR A 66 -2.29 7.94 6.56
CA THR A 66 -1.84 7.72 7.95
C THR A 66 -0.39 8.14 8.19
N ARG A 67 0.41 8.29 7.12
CA ARG A 67 1.85 8.51 7.16
C ARG A 67 2.60 7.48 8.01
N ILE A 68 2.06 6.27 8.19
CA ILE A 68 2.67 5.22 9.01
C ILE A 68 4.07 4.81 8.54
N GLY A 69 4.36 4.93 7.24
CA GLY A 69 5.71 4.71 6.71
C GLY A 69 6.77 5.65 7.29
N VAL A 70 6.38 6.88 7.66
CA VAL A 70 7.27 7.85 8.32
C VAL A 70 7.52 7.43 9.76
N ALA A 71 6.48 7.04 10.51
CA ALA A 71 6.60 6.51 11.87
C ALA A 71 7.53 5.29 11.91
N LEU A 72 7.35 4.35 10.98
CA LEU A 72 8.21 3.18 10.84
C LEU A 72 9.67 3.53 10.48
N THR A 73 9.89 4.57 9.67
CA THR A 73 11.23 5.06 9.36
C THR A 73 11.89 5.71 10.57
N ARG A 74 11.12 6.46 11.39
CA ARG A 74 11.62 7.01 12.66
C ARG A 74 11.97 5.90 13.64
N LEU A 75 11.13 4.87 13.77
CA LEU A 75 11.42 3.69 14.57
C LEU A 75 12.73 3.03 14.13
N PHE A 76 12.88 2.75 12.83
CA PHE A 76 14.08 2.13 12.29
C PHE A 76 15.36 2.93 12.61
N ARG A 77 15.27 4.27 12.64
CA ARG A 77 16.41 5.14 12.97
C ARG A 77 16.71 5.22 14.47
N ARG A 78 15.70 5.13 15.33
CA ARG A 78 15.85 5.26 16.79
C ARG A 78 16.03 3.94 17.53
N ALA A 79 15.64 2.82 16.91
CA ALA A 79 15.78 1.50 17.52
C ALA A 79 17.25 1.12 17.60
N GLU A 80 17.71 0.74 18.79
CA GLU A 80 19.06 0.21 19.01
C GLU A 80 19.12 -1.30 18.80
N ASP A 81 17.97 -1.97 18.95
CA ASP A 81 17.84 -3.41 18.78
C ASP A 81 17.88 -3.82 17.29
N ALA A 82 18.81 -4.72 16.97
CA ALA A 82 19.03 -5.19 15.60
C ALA A 82 17.84 -5.97 15.04
N GLU A 83 17.07 -6.66 15.88
CA GLU A 83 15.89 -7.40 15.46
C GLU A 83 14.76 -6.44 15.07
N VAL A 84 14.50 -5.42 15.89
CA VAL A 84 13.55 -4.34 15.60
C VAL A 84 13.92 -3.65 14.28
N GLN A 85 15.18 -3.28 14.10
CA GLN A 85 15.66 -2.68 12.87
C GLN A 85 15.46 -3.60 11.65
N CYS A 86 15.79 -4.89 11.78
CA CYS A 86 15.63 -5.86 10.70
C CYS A 86 14.15 -6.02 10.29
N ARG A 87 13.25 -6.18 11.27
CA ARG A 87 11.80 -6.31 11.02
C ARG A 87 11.22 -5.02 10.41
N ALA A 88 11.59 -3.86 10.93
CA ALA A 88 11.17 -2.58 10.38
C ALA A 88 11.67 -2.37 8.93
N GLN A 89 12.93 -2.73 8.64
CA GLN A 89 13.49 -2.63 7.30
C GLN A 89 12.75 -3.54 6.30
N LYS A 90 12.42 -4.77 6.70
CA LYS A 90 11.63 -5.71 5.88
C LYS A 90 10.27 -5.11 5.52
N LEU A 91 9.56 -4.54 6.50
CA LEU A 91 8.27 -3.88 6.25
C LEU A 91 8.40 -2.66 5.33
N LEU A 92 9.39 -1.79 5.55
CA LEU A 92 9.65 -0.64 4.69
C LEU A 92 9.92 -1.07 3.24
N LYS A 93 10.70 -2.13 3.02
CA LYS A 93 10.97 -2.68 1.68
C LYS A 93 9.68 -3.18 1.02
N GLN A 94 8.87 -3.95 1.73
CA GLN A 94 7.59 -4.48 1.24
C GLN A 94 6.62 -3.36 0.86
N TRP A 95 6.45 -2.38 1.75
CA TRP A 95 5.55 -1.24 1.52
C TRP A 95 6.02 -0.37 0.37
N LYS A 96 7.34 -0.10 0.24
CA LYS A 96 7.91 0.63 -0.91
C LYS A 96 7.65 -0.10 -2.24
N ALA A 97 7.86 -1.41 -2.29
CA ALA A 97 7.59 -2.20 -3.50
C ALA A 97 6.11 -2.14 -3.90
N ARG A 98 5.21 -2.28 -2.92
CA ARG A 98 3.77 -2.18 -3.12
C ARG A 98 3.34 -0.78 -3.57
N ALA A 99 3.81 0.26 -2.90
CA ALA A 99 3.53 1.66 -3.22
C ALA A 99 3.96 2.00 -4.65
N ARG A 100 5.18 1.61 -5.05
CA ARG A 100 5.69 1.79 -6.42
C ARG A 100 4.83 1.08 -7.46
N THR A 101 4.36 -0.13 -7.17
CA THR A 101 3.48 -0.88 -8.06
C THR A 101 2.11 -0.19 -8.20
N ALA A 102 1.54 0.27 -7.09
CA ALA A 102 0.29 1.02 -7.09
C ALA A 102 0.41 2.35 -7.83
N MET A 103 1.52 3.08 -7.66
CA MET A 103 1.79 4.33 -8.37
C MET A 103 1.90 4.13 -9.88
N ARG A 104 2.63 3.09 -10.33
CA ARG A 104 2.69 2.72 -11.76
C ARG A 104 1.30 2.40 -12.33
N ARG A 105 0.45 1.71 -11.57
CA ARG A 105 -0.94 1.44 -11.97
C ARG A 105 -1.76 2.73 -12.05
N ARG A 106 -1.57 3.66 -11.10
CA ARG A 106 -2.23 4.97 -11.10
C ARG A 106 -1.86 5.77 -12.35
N VAL A 107 -0.57 5.88 -12.66
CA VAL A 107 -0.06 6.57 -13.86
C VAL A 107 -0.64 5.96 -15.13
N ARG A 108 -0.58 4.64 -15.30
CA ARG A 108 -1.17 3.97 -16.48
C ARG A 108 -2.66 4.22 -16.64
N ARG A 109 -3.42 4.28 -15.54
CA ARG A 109 -4.86 4.63 -15.61
C ARG A 109 -5.06 6.07 -16.08
N VAL A 110 -4.25 7.01 -15.58
CA VAL A 110 -4.30 8.41 -16.05
C VAL A 110 -3.93 8.49 -17.54
N GLU A 111 -2.89 7.78 -17.99
CA GLU A 111 -2.53 7.74 -19.42
C GLU A 111 -3.63 7.12 -20.30
N THR A 112 -4.31 6.08 -19.81
CA THR A 112 -5.32 5.32 -20.57
C THR A 112 -6.68 6.03 -20.59
N TYR A 113 -7.08 6.65 -19.49
CA TYR A 113 -8.43 7.21 -19.31
C TYR A 113 -8.44 8.74 -19.18
N GLY A 114 -7.35 9.35 -18.71
CA GLY A 114 -7.21 10.81 -18.55
C GLY A 114 -6.87 11.54 -19.85
N ARG A 115 -6.42 10.84 -20.90
CA ARG A 115 -6.30 11.42 -22.25
C ARG A 115 -7.64 11.78 -22.90
N ASN A 116 -8.76 11.25 -22.40
CA ASN A 116 -10.10 11.45 -22.98
C ASN A 116 -10.82 12.71 -22.45
N TYR A 117 -10.15 13.59 -21.70
CA TYR A 117 -10.73 14.81 -21.13
C TYR A 117 -10.03 16.09 -21.63
N ALA A 118 -9.29 16.00 -22.74
CA ALA A 118 -8.50 17.11 -23.28
C ALA A 118 -8.93 17.56 -24.69
N ASP A 119 -10.14 17.19 -25.14
CA ASP A 119 -10.81 17.75 -26.32
C ASP A 119 -12.13 18.40 -25.90
#